data_AF-A0A1M5U0N9-F1
#
_entry.id   AF-A0A1M5U0N9-F1
#
_cell.length_a   1.000
_cell.length_b   1.000
_cell.length_c   1.000
_cell.angle_alpha   90.00
_cell.angle_beta   90.00
_cell.angle_gamma   90.00
#
_symmetry.space_group_name_H-M   'P 1'
#
loop_
_entity.id
_entity.type
_entity.pdbx_description
1 polymer ?
#
loop_
_entity_poly.entity_id
_entity_poly.type
_entity_poly.pdbx_seq_one_letter_code
_entity_poly.pdbx_strand_id
1 'polypeptide(L)'
;MGNNKKRRCYITVILLAVLTVVSGCNKVNDSNKGSEASARAGASDTNSSNNATDANASNGASDDAQTIVDDTAINGDNDAAEADSEVTTENQYEIYKEYISPKKKDEIQLDSESESLYKGFLNGDIEAEYASDGDITRALCLAEVLTDGESYTLTEIEEKLCDGCEYAEDWIYENNICEEYIDLGLDGTYELKTDIGAAAFNLTLVVKNVDGHLKICFAGDSWDSSFITVLFTGEVSLFNRESNSVHSAEQGFLDENGNYKFWNRSKEEGFHIGETGDLYYNDQFIGSGIGLYVIEISFDTEAVEPYYYVYIVDIDNNTLEEENSNPQDPYNLARAALEAEGKNAITMDELQILQDEKRQEIGFDDKLYYYGDELKPDEE
;
A
#
# COMPACT_ATOMS: atom_id res chain seq x y z
N MET A 1 6.60 -35.22 -30.70
CA MET A 1 5.38 -34.40 -30.54
C MET A 1 5.26 -34.06 -29.06
N GLY A 2 5.85 -32.95 -28.64
CA GLY A 2 5.72 -32.44 -27.28
C GLY A 2 4.79 -31.23 -27.30
N ASN A 3 3.75 -31.24 -26.47
CA ASN A 3 2.92 -30.07 -26.27
C ASN A 3 3.66 -29.10 -25.35
N ASN A 4 4.40 -28.17 -25.94
CA ASN A 4 4.77 -26.94 -25.23
C ASN A 4 3.47 -26.13 -25.04
N LYS A 5 2.78 -26.35 -23.92
CA LYS A 5 1.88 -25.34 -23.38
C LYS A 5 2.75 -24.12 -23.07
N LYS A 6 2.73 -23.12 -23.95
CA LYS A 6 3.13 -21.76 -23.55
C LYS A 6 2.22 -21.39 -22.39
N ARG A 7 2.76 -21.27 -21.18
CA ARG A 7 2.11 -20.47 -20.14
C ARG A 7 2.06 -19.07 -20.71
N ARG A 8 0.85 -18.54 -20.92
CA ARG A 8 0.68 -17.10 -21.09
C ARG A 8 0.74 -16.56 -19.68
N CYS A 9 1.84 -15.88 -19.33
CA CYS A 9 1.80 -14.97 -18.20
C CYS A 9 0.91 -13.81 -18.64
N TYR A 10 -0.36 -13.87 -18.24
CA TYR A 10 -1.19 -12.68 -18.20
C TYR A 10 -0.67 -11.90 -16.99
N ILE A 11 0.19 -10.93 -17.27
CA ILE A 11 0.68 -10.02 -16.25
C ILE A 11 -0.34 -8.90 -16.17
N THR A 12 -0.96 -8.85 -15.01
CA THR A 12 -1.84 -7.79 -14.54
C THR A 12 -1.21 -6.44 -14.90
N VAL A 13 -1.75 -5.77 -15.92
CA VAL A 13 -1.56 -4.31 -16.05
C VAL A 13 -2.00 -3.75 -14.71
N ILE A 14 -1.13 -2.99 -14.02
CA ILE A 14 -1.41 -2.46 -12.69
C ILE A 14 -2.38 -1.28 -12.77
N LEU A 15 -3.57 -1.55 -13.31
CA LEU A 15 -4.83 -1.05 -12.77
C LEU A 15 -4.98 -1.67 -11.38
N LEU A 16 -4.21 -1.12 -10.44
CA LEU A 16 -4.49 -1.23 -9.02
C LEU A 16 -5.88 -0.63 -8.83
N ALA A 17 -6.90 -1.47 -8.86
CA ALA A 17 -8.15 -1.20 -8.19
C ALA A 17 -7.79 -1.11 -6.70
N VAL A 18 -7.41 0.10 -6.25
CA VAL A 18 -7.08 0.43 -4.86
C VAL A 18 -8.38 0.36 -4.05
N LEU A 19 -8.84 -0.87 -3.83
CA LEU A 19 -9.70 -1.25 -2.73
C LEU A 19 -8.79 -1.40 -1.52
N THR A 20 -8.43 -0.26 -0.93
CA THR A 20 -7.91 -0.16 0.43
C THR A 20 -8.94 -0.80 1.37
N VAL A 21 -8.74 -2.09 1.64
CA VAL A 21 -9.34 -2.71 2.82
C VAL A 21 -8.62 -2.06 4.00
N VAL A 22 -9.29 -1.09 4.62
CA VAL A 22 -8.88 -0.56 5.91
C VAL A 22 -9.06 -1.68 6.93
N SER A 23 -8.05 -2.53 7.03
CA SER A 23 -7.88 -3.53 8.09
C SER A 23 -7.78 -2.77 9.40
N GLY A 24 -8.93 -2.53 10.04
CA GLY A 24 -9.03 -1.62 11.16
C GLY A 24 -8.09 -2.04 12.30
N CYS A 25 -7.12 -1.17 12.61
CA CYS A 25 -6.13 -1.44 13.65
C CYS A 25 -6.81 -1.83 14.97
N ASN A 26 -6.51 -3.02 15.47
CA ASN A 26 -6.98 -3.44 16.78
C ASN A 26 -6.30 -2.55 17.83
N LYS A 27 -7.06 -1.66 18.48
CA LYS A 27 -6.53 -0.82 19.55
C LYS A 27 -5.87 -1.67 20.64
N VAL A 28 -4.59 -1.42 20.87
CA VAL A 28 -3.86 -1.97 22.01
C VAL A 28 -4.48 -1.40 23.29
N ASN A 29 -5.36 -2.19 23.93
CA ASN A 29 -6.06 -1.79 25.15
C ASN A 29 -5.13 -1.84 26.37
N ASP A 30 -4.29 -0.82 26.54
CA ASP A 30 -3.38 -0.71 27.67
C ASP A 30 -4.12 -0.32 28.95
N SER A 31 -4.58 -1.35 29.67
CA SER A 31 -5.54 -1.22 30.77
C SER A 31 -4.90 -1.13 32.14
N ASN A 32 -3.90 -0.24 32.34
CA ASN A 32 -3.34 -0.02 33.69
C ASN A 32 -2.66 1.34 33.97
N LYS A 33 -3.43 2.43 34.12
CA LYS A 33 -2.98 3.62 34.87
C LYS A 33 -3.99 4.01 35.96
N GLY A 34 -3.64 3.68 37.20
CA GLY A 34 -4.40 4.09 38.39
C GLY A 34 -4.26 5.58 38.66
N SER A 35 -5.37 6.24 39.02
CA SER A 35 -5.41 7.67 39.28
C SER A 35 -5.17 7.99 40.76
N GLU A 36 -4.14 8.77 41.06
CA GLU A 36 -4.06 9.54 42.31
C GLU A 36 -4.33 11.02 42.02
N ALA A 37 -5.38 11.54 42.66
CA ALA A 37 -5.77 12.93 42.55
C ALA A 37 -5.01 13.81 43.57
N SER A 38 -4.61 15.02 43.15
CA SER A 38 -4.22 16.08 44.07
C SER A 38 -4.74 17.43 43.60
N ALA A 39 -5.31 18.21 44.52
CA ALA A 39 -6.15 19.37 44.20
C ALA A 39 -5.57 20.71 44.70
N ARG A 40 -5.65 21.74 43.86
CA ARG A 40 -5.68 23.19 44.21
C ARG A 40 -6.04 23.98 42.95
N ALA A 41 -7.11 24.77 42.80
CA ALA A 41 -7.86 25.72 43.65
C ALA A 41 -7.36 27.19 43.55
N GLY A 42 -8.22 28.06 42.99
CA GLY A 42 -8.07 29.52 42.79
C GLY A 42 -8.30 29.89 41.31
N ALA A 43 -9.45 30.37 40.83
CA ALA A 43 -10.19 31.62 41.14
C ALA A 43 -9.41 32.91 40.78
N SER A 44 -9.96 33.95 40.12
CA SER A 44 -11.20 34.15 39.32
C SER A 44 -11.02 35.45 38.46
N ASP A 45 -11.95 36.11 37.75
CA ASP A 45 -13.42 36.14 37.72
C ASP A 45 -14.00 36.86 36.47
N THR A 46 -15.31 36.74 36.21
CA THR A 46 -16.17 37.58 35.29
C THR A 46 -15.84 37.61 33.77
N ASN A 47 -16.77 37.85 32.82
CA ASN A 47 -18.15 38.38 32.82
C ASN A 47 -18.88 37.83 31.55
N SER A 48 -20.04 37.16 31.61
CA SER A 48 -21.42 37.70 31.74
C SER A 48 -22.03 38.41 30.50
N SER A 49 -22.86 37.69 29.73
CA SER A 49 -24.28 38.01 29.40
C SER A 49 -24.79 37.05 28.30
N ASN A 50 -25.74 36.14 28.57
CA ASN A 50 -27.18 36.30 28.84
C ASN A 50 -28.02 36.79 27.65
N ASN A 51 -28.65 35.86 26.92
CA ASN A 51 -30.10 35.56 27.00
C ASN A 51 -30.45 34.43 26.01
N ALA A 52 -31.13 33.34 26.42
CA ALA A 52 -32.59 33.24 26.64
C ALA A 52 -33.37 33.36 25.32
N THR A 53 -34.35 32.52 24.96
CA THR A 53 -35.12 31.43 25.62
C THR A 53 -35.83 30.63 24.48
N ASP A 54 -36.57 29.52 24.62
CA ASP A 54 -37.33 28.96 25.73
C ASP A 54 -37.71 27.47 25.49
N ALA A 55 -38.17 26.79 26.56
CA ALA A 55 -39.20 25.72 26.66
C ALA A 55 -39.36 24.63 25.55
N ASN A 56 -39.73 23.37 25.83
CA ASN A 56 -40.31 22.70 27.01
C ASN A 56 -40.05 21.18 26.80
N ALA A 57 -39.46 20.40 27.73
CA ALA A 57 -39.96 19.93 29.03
C ALA A 57 -40.88 18.68 28.98
N SER A 58 -40.76 17.85 30.03
CA SER A 58 -41.65 16.72 30.44
C SER A 58 -41.47 15.38 29.70
N ASN A 59 -41.49 14.19 30.35
CA ASN A 59 -41.11 13.71 31.71
C ASN A 59 -41.43 12.20 31.79
N GLY A 60 -40.79 11.46 32.73
CA GLY A 60 -41.13 10.07 33.10
C GLY A 60 -40.29 9.02 32.37
N ALA A 61 -39.48 8.14 32.98
CA ALA A 61 -39.64 7.34 34.22
C ALA A 61 -40.86 6.40 34.16
N SER A 62 -40.83 5.13 34.60
CA SER A 62 -39.79 4.15 35.00
C SER A 62 -40.52 2.78 35.23
N ASP A 63 -39.97 1.61 35.60
CA ASP A 63 -38.67 1.11 36.09
C ASP A 63 -38.40 -0.33 35.51
N ASP A 64 -37.31 -1.00 35.90
CA ASP A 64 -37.10 -2.47 36.07
C ASP A 64 -37.61 -3.47 34.99
N ALA A 65 -36.73 -4.21 34.28
CA ALA A 65 -35.91 -5.34 34.74
C ALA A 65 -36.67 -6.65 35.01
N GLN A 66 -36.40 -7.69 34.20
CA GLN A 66 -36.37 -9.07 34.70
C GLN A 66 -35.50 -10.03 33.86
N THR A 67 -34.48 -10.56 34.52
CA THR A 67 -33.69 -11.74 34.12
C THR A 67 -34.47 -13.04 34.35
N ILE A 68 -34.08 -14.11 33.63
CA ILE A 68 -34.02 -15.55 33.96
C ILE A 68 -34.23 -16.33 32.65
N VAL A 69 -33.16 -16.83 32.01
CA VAL A 69 -32.54 -18.16 32.20
C VAL A 69 -33.54 -19.30 32.05
N ASP A 70 -33.39 -20.12 31.00
CA ASP A 70 -33.44 -21.57 31.20
C ASP A 70 -32.55 -22.31 30.17
N ASP A 71 -31.90 -23.36 30.64
CA ASP A 71 -31.02 -24.24 29.88
C ASP A 71 -31.85 -25.32 29.16
N THR A 72 -31.47 -25.70 27.93
CA THR A 72 -31.68 -27.10 27.52
C THR A 72 -30.66 -27.56 26.48
N ALA A 73 -29.60 -28.22 26.94
CA ALA A 73 -28.74 -29.03 26.08
C ALA A 73 -29.41 -30.38 25.77
N ILE A 74 -29.50 -30.76 24.50
CA ILE A 74 -29.65 -32.16 24.06
C ILE A 74 -28.67 -32.44 22.93
N ASN A 75 -27.96 -33.56 23.04
CA ASN A 75 -26.94 -34.02 22.11
C ASN A 75 -27.51 -34.38 20.73
N GLY A 76 -26.76 -34.00 19.70
CA GLY A 76 -26.18 -34.95 18.73
C GLY A 76 -27.11 -35.62 17.73
N ASP A 77 -26.86 -35.33 16.45
CA ASP A 77 -26.60 -36.41 15.50
C ASP A 77 -25.44 -36.03 14.57
N ASN A 78 -24.63 -37.03 14.19
CA ASN A 78 -23.50 -36.85 13.28
C ASN A 78 -23.95 -37.14 11.86
N ASP A 79 -24.27 -36.10 11.09
CA ASP A 79 -24.25 -36.19 9.62
C ASP A 79 -23.12 -35.31 9.08
N ALA A 80 -22.03 -35.97 8.66
CA ALA A 80 -20.93 -35.35 7.97
C ALA A 80 -21.36 -35.01 6.54
N ALA A 81 -22.04 -33.87 6.39
CA ALA A 81 -22.11 -33.19 5.11
C ALA A 81 -20.70 -32.63 4.82
N GLU A 82 -19.99 -33.24 3.88
CA GLU A 82 -18.93 -32.54 3.17
C GLU A 82 -19.56 -31.33 2.47
N ALA A 83 -19.49 -30.18 3.13
CA ALA A 83 -19.77 -28.89 2.52
C ALA A 83 -18.63 -28.61 1.54
N ASP A 84 -18.78 -29.12 0.32
CA ASP A 84 -18.03 -28.69 -0.85
C ASP A 84 -18.41 -27.23 -1.11
N SER A 85 -17.78 -26.32 -0.39
CA SER A 85 -18.00 -24.88 -0.52
C SER A 85 -17.39 -24.45 -1.83
N GLU A 86 -18.23 -24.15 -2.82
CA GLU A 86 -17.80 -23.50 -4.06
C GLU A 86 -17.00 -22.23 -3.70
N VAL A 87 -15.68 -22.32 -3.86
CA VAL A 87 -14.76 -21.21 -3.59
C VAL A 87 -14.89 -20.23 -4.76
N THR A 88 -15.72 -19.20 -4.57
CA THR A 88 -15.90 -18.12 -5.55
C THR A 88 -14.58 -17.41 -5.81
N THR A 89 -14.44 -16.79 -6.99
CA THR A 89 -13.24 -16.02 -7.38
C THR A 89 -12.90 -14.93 -6.36
N GLU A 90 -13.93 -14.29 -5.78
CA GLU A 90 -13.81 -13.32 -4.68
C GLU A 90 -13.16 -13.93 -3.42
N ASN A 91 -13.53 -15.16 -3.04
CA ASN A 91 -12.93 -15.88 -1.91
C ASN A 91 -11.48 -16.30 -2.20
N GLN A 92 -11.18 -16.70 -3.44
CA GLN A 92 -9.79 -16.99 -3.86
C GLN A 92 -8.90 -15.75 -3.80
N TYR A 93 -9.43 -14.59 -4.20
CA TYR A 93 -8.67 -13.33 -4.19
C TYR A 93 -8.34 -12.84 -2.78
N GLU A 94 -9.27 -12.97 -1.83
CA GLU A 94 -8.99 -12.62 -0.42
C GLU A 94 -8.00 -13.60 0.22
N ILE A 95 -8.04 -14.90 -0.10
CA ILE A 95 -7.01 -15.88 0.31
C ILE A 95 -5.63 -15.50 -0.25
N TYR A 96 -5.55 -15.15 -1.54
CA TYR A 96 -4.31 -14.68 -2.17
C TYR A 96 -3.76 -13.43 -1.47
N LYS A 97 -4.60 -12.41 -1.25
CA LYS A 97 -4.24 -11.20 -0.51
C LYS A 97 -3.72 -11.51 0.89
N GLU A 98 -4.43 -12.31 1.69
CA GLU A 98 -4.02 -12.68 3.05
C GLU A 98 -2.67 -13.41 3.03
N TYR A 99 -2.41 -14.24 2.00
CA TYR A 99 -1.14 -14.92 1.83
C TYR A 99 0.03 -13.97 1.53
N ILE A 100 -0.13 -12.99 0.63
CA ILE A 100 0.94 -12.04 0.27
C ILE A 100 1.07 -10.83 1.22
N SER A 101 0.09 -10.58 2.08
CA SER A 101 0.10 -9.45 3.02
C SER A 101 1.06 -9.67 4.20
N PRO A 102 1.56 -8.60 4.83
CA PRO A 102 2.20 -8.68 6.15
C PRO A 102 1.36 -9.49 7.16
N LYS A 103 2.04 -10.18 8.08
CA LYS A 103 1.44 -11.11 9.04
C LYS A 103 1.26 -10.48 10.41
N LYS A 104 0.24 -10.91 11.14
CA LYS A 104 0.02 -10.50 12.53
C LYS A 104 0.95 -11.25 13.47
N LYS A 105 1.16 -10.68 14.66
CA LYS A 105 2.04 -11.22 15.70
C LYS A 105 1.75 -12.67 16.12
N ASP A 106 0.49 -13.10 16.03
CA ASP A 106 0.02 -14.43 16.40
C ASP A 106 0.13 -15.47 15.27
N GLU A 107 0.44 -15.04 14.05
CA GLU A 107 0.65 -15.90 12.87
C GLU A 107 2.12 -16.30 12.69
N ILE A 108 3.04 -15.58 13.33
CA ILE A 108 4.50 -15.75 13.20
C ILE A 108 5.19 -16.10 14.53
N GLN A 109 6.43 -16.57 14.46
CA GLN A 109 7.27 -16.79 15.63
C GLN A 109 8.54 -15.93 15.56
N LEU A 110 8.54 -14.83 16.30
CA LEU A 110 9.76 -14.06 16.57
C LEU A 110 10.70 -14.82 17.52
N ASP A 111 11.99 -14.53 17.42
CA ASP A 111 12.92 -14.77 18.51
C ASP A 111 12.70 -13.75 19.66
N SER A 112 13.20 -14.08 20.84
CA SER A 112 12.96 -13.27 22.05
C SER A 112 13.70 -11.94 22.09
N GLU A 113 14.77 -11.77 21.31
CA GLU A 113 15.51 -10.50 21.23
C GLU A 113 14.75 -9.53 20.32
N SER A 114 14.43 -9.94 19.10
CA SER A 114 13.66 -9.12 18.16
C SER A 114 12.27 -8.75 18.71
N GLU A 115 11.57 -9.68 19.36
CA GLU A 115 10.30 -9.39 20.05
C GLU A 115 10.44 -8.33 21.14
N SER A 116 11.53 -8.35 21.91
CA SER A 116 11.79 -7.35 22.94
C SER A 116 12.19 -5.99 22.35
N LEU A 117 12.95 -5.98 21.26
CA LEU A 117 13.40 -4.76 20.59
C LEU A 117 12.24 -4.05 19.88
N TYR A 118 11.51 -4.75 19.01
CA TYR A 118 10.37 -4.20 18.27
C TYR A 118 9.30 -3.64 19.22
N LYS A 119 8.98 -4.36 20.29
CA LYS A 119 8.04 -3.87 21.31
C LYS A 119 8.55 -2.62 22.03
N GLY A 120 9.85 -2.53 22.31
CA GLY A 120 10.44 -1.34 22.91
C GLY A 120 10.39 -0.13 21.97
N PHE A 121 10.61 -0.34 20.67
CA PHE A 121 10.49 0.72 19.66
C PHE A 121 9.06 1.25 19.56
N LEU A 122 8.07 0.35 19.43
CA LEU A 122 6.65 0.69 19.38
C LEU A 122 6.13 1.44 20.64
N ASN A 123 6.80 1.28 21.79
CA ASN A 123 6.51 2.00 23.03
C ASN A 123 7.25 3.34 23.18
N GLY A 124 8.21 3.65 22.29
CA GLY A 124 9.14 4.78 22.46
C GLY A 124 10.26 4.55 23.49
N ASP A 125 10.49 3.31 23.93
CA ASP A 125 11.52 2.92 24.92
C ASP A 125 12.89 2.59 24.28
N ILE A 126 12.92 2.29 22.97
CA ILE A 126 14.11 1.85 22.22
C ILE A 126 14.23 2.66 20.92
N GLU A 127 15.44 3.08 20.60
CA GLU A 127 15.78 3.81 19.38
C GLU A 127 16.06 2.84 18.20
N ALA A 128 15.79 3.28 16.97
CA ALA A 128 16.24 2.64 15.74
C ALA A 128 17.07 3.63 14.89
N GLU A 129 18.15 3.15 14.27
CA GLU A 129 18.99 3.92 13.35
C GLU A 129 18.20 4.24 12.07
N TYR A 130 18.10 5.52 11.71
CA TYR A 130 17.45 5.95 10.48
C TYR A 130 18.43 5.91 9.29
N ALA A 131 18.05 5.21 8.22
CA ALA A 131 18.81 5.14 6.98
C ALA A 131 18.03 5.76 5.82
N SER A 132 18.58 6.83 5.24
CA SER A 132 17.95 7.60 4.17
C SER A 132 17.87 6.88 2.82
N ASP A 133 18.72 5.86 2.58
CA ASP A 133 18.69 5.03 1.36
C ASP A 133 17.34 4.33 1.11
N GLY A 134 16.52 4.15 2.15
CA GLY A 134 15.18 3.57 2.09
C GLY A 134 14.03 4.54 2.35
N ASP A 135 14.30 5.85 2.45
CA ASP A 135 13.27 6.87 2.61
C ASP A 135 12.76 7.33 1.24
N ILE A 136 11.53 6.96 0.91
CA ILE A 136 10.79 7.43 -0.27
C ILE A 136 9.60 8.32 0.11
N THR A 137 9.60 8.91 1.31
CA THR A 137 8.53 9.80 1.75
C THR A 137 8.49 11.11 0.96
N ARG A 138 7.28 11.65 0.76
CA ARG A 138 7.02 12.75 -0.18
C ARG A 138 6.14 13.87 0.37
N ALA A 139 5.20 13.58 1.27
CA ALA A 139 4.47 14.61 2.01
C ALA A 139 5.08 14.80 3.40
N LEU A 140 5.47 13.71 4.08
CA LEU A 140 6.12 13.76 5.39
C LEU A 140 7.60 14.16 5.36
N CYS A 141 8.31 13.84 4.27
CA CYS A 141 9.72 14.20 4.05
C CYS A 141 10.64 13.90 5.24
N LEU A 142 10.73 12.62 5.67
CA LEU A 142 11.50 12.23 6.86
C LEU A 142 12.97 12.68 6.78
N ALA A 143 13.61 12.59 5.61
CA ALA A 143 14.96 13.09 5.34
C ALA A 143 15.17 14.60 5.58
N GLU A 144 14.12 15.41 5.71
CA GLU A 144 14.24 16.84 6.08
C GLU A 144 14.26 17.06 7.61
N VAL A 145 13.75 16.11 8.39
CA VAL A 145 13.60 16.23 9.86
C VAL A 145 14.45 15.22 10.66
N LEU A 146 14.86 14.11 10.03
CA LEU A 146 15.76 13.09 10.54
C LEU A 146 17.16 13.25 9.91
N THR A 147 18.20 12.77 10.59
CA THR A 147 19.57 12.76 10.07
C THR A 147 20.01 11.33 9.81
N ASP A 148 20.51 11.05 8.60
CA ASP A 148 21.04 9.75 8.19
C ASP A 148 22.11 9.22 9.16
N GLY A 149 21.95 7.97 9.62
CA GLY A 149 22.84 7.30 10.56
C GLY A 149 22.71 7.71 12.03
N GLU A 150 21.75 8.58 12.37
CA GLU A 150 21.38 8.87 13.76
C GLU A 150 20.19 7.98 14.20
N SER A 151 20.08 7.71 15.50
CA SER A 151 19.04 6.85 16.07
C SER A 151 17.91 7.66 16.70
N TYR A 152 16.68 7.18 16.55
CA TYR A 152 15.48 7.82 17.09
C TYR A 152 14.50 6.80 17.69
N THR A 153 13.91 7.12 18.83
CA THR A 153 12.69 6.45 19.31
C THR A 153 11.50 6.82 18.42
N LEU A 154 10.43 6.01 18.48
CA LEU A 154 9.22 6.31 17.71
C LEU A 154 8.59 7.66 18.08
N THR A 155 8.56 7.98 19.37
CA THR A 155 8.08 9.27 19.88
C THR A 155 8.92 10.45 19.37
N GLU A 156 10.25 10.31 19.25
CA GLU A 156 11.08 11.37 18.67
C GLU A 156 10.82 11.57 17.17
N ILE A 157 10.48 10.51 16.43
CA ILE A 157 10.07 10.62 15.02
C ILE A 157 8.74 11.37 14.91
N GLU A 158 7.74 11.00 15.73
CA GLU A 158 6.45 11.69 15.81
C GLU A 158 6.63 13.18 16.18
N GLU A 159 7.38 13.49 17.24
CA GLU A 159 7.69 14.87 17.66
C GLU A 159 8.37 15.68 16.54
N LYS A 160 9.34 15.09 15.83
CA LYS A 160 10.06 15.74 14.73
C LYS A 160 9.20 16.02 13.51
N LEU A 161 8.23 15.15 13.21
CA LEU A 161 7.28 15.37 12.13
C LEU A 161 6.28 16.47 12.49
N CYS A 162 5.84 16.55 13.75
CA CYS A 162 4.96 17.63 14.23
C CYS A 162 5.68 18.99 14.37
N ASP A 163 6.96 19.03 14.73
CA ASP A 163 7.72 20.29 14.85
C ASP A 163 8.32 20.77 13.51
N GLY A 164 8.56 19.86 12.56
CA GLY A 164 9.42 20.11 11.39
C GLY A 164 8.76 20.04 10.01
N CYS A 165 7.63 19.35 9.84
CA CYS A 165 6.99 19.15 8.53
C CYS A 165 6.03 20.29 8.15
N GLU A 166 5.91 20.63 6.85
CA GLU A 166 4.89 21.59 6.37
C GLU A 166 3.46 21.07 6.59
N TYR A 167 3.27 19.75 6.65
CA TYR A 167 2.00 19.06 6.89
C TYR A 167 1.83 18.58 8.34
N ALA A 168 2.55 19.18 9.29
CA ALA A 168 2.45 18.89 10.70
C ALA A 168 1.05 19.14 11.27
N GLU A 169 0.30 18.07 11.55
CA GLU A 169 -0.94 18.14 12.31
C GLU A 169 -0.95 17.07 13.43
N ASP A 170 -0.88 17.52 14.70
CA ASP A 170 -0.72 16.69 15.91
C ASP A 170 -1.71 15.49 16.02
N TRP A 171 -2.88 15.58 15.37
CA TRP A 171 -3.93 14.57 15.45
C TRP A 171 -3.66 13.32 14.60
N ILE A 172 -2.71 13.37 13.66
CA ILE A 172 -2.41 12.26 12.75
C ILE A 172 -2.03 11.00 13.56
N TYR A 173 -1.16 11.17 14.56
CA TYR A 173 -0.47 10.06 15.24
C TYR A 173 -1.14 9.57 16.54
N GLU A 174 -2.26 10.15 17.01
CA GLU A 174 -2.87 9.77 18.30
C GLU A 174 -3.35 8.30 18.35
N ASN A 175 -2.48 7.41 18.85
CA ASN A 175 -2.75 5.99 19.15
C ASN A 175 -3.18 5.13 17.94
N ASN A 176 -2.74 5.49 16.73
CA ASN A 176 -3.00 4.71 15.51
C ASN A 176 -1.69 4.08 15.01
N ILE A 177 -1.26 3.02 15.70
CA ILE A 177 -0.11 2.20 15.35
C ILE A 177 -0.63 0.83 14.86
N CYS A 178 -0.22 0.41 13.67
CA CYS A 178 -0.40 -0.96 13.18
C CYS A 178 0.88 -1.77 13.44
N GLU A 179 0.76 -2.99 13.96
CA GLU A 179 1.88 -3.91 14.20
C GLU A 179 1.73 -5.12 13.29
N GLU A 180 2.58 -5.23 12.27
CA GLU A 180 2.61 -6.32 11.30
C GLU A 180 4.05 -6.79 11.04
N TYR A 181 4.21 -7.92 10.37
CA TYR A 181 5.49 -8.58 10.17
C TYR A 181 5.69 -9.07 8.74
N ILE A 182 6.88 -8.86 8.21
CA ILE A 182 7.31 -9.32 6.88
C ILE A 182 8.57 -10.19 7.01
N ASP A 183 8.92 -10.94 5.96
CA ASP A 183 10.10 -11.81 5.89
C ASP A 183 10.85 -11.51 4.58
N LEU A 184 11.82 -10.60 4.67
CA LEU A 184 12.53 -10.06 3.50
C LEU A 184 13.34 -11.11 2.73
N GLY A 185 13.79 -12.18 3.40
CA GLY A 185 14.55 -13.28 2.78
C GLY A 185 13.69 -14.48 2.37
N LEU A 186 12.43 -14.52 2.81
CA LEU A 186 11.65 -15.76 2.95
C LEU A 186 12.50 -16.84 3.65
N ASP A 187 13.12 -16.49 4.79
CA ASP A 187 14.04 -17.31 5.58
C ASP A 187 13.55 -17.65 7.00
N GLY A 188 12.44 -17.05 7.43
CA GLY A 188 11.83 -17.23 8.76
C GLY A 188 12.32 -16.25 9.82
N THR A 189 13.20 -15.30 9.47
CA THR A 189 13.49 -14.10 10.25
C THR A 189 12.49 -13.03 9.87
N TYR A 190 11.92 -12.32 10.85
CA TYR A 190 10.85 -11.36 10.59
C TYR A 190 11.25 -9.93 10.98
N GLU A 191 10.93 -9.00 10.08
CA GLU A 191 11.02 -7.56 10.27
C GLU A 191 9.68 -7.00 10.75
N LEU A 192 9.73 -5.98 11.61
CA LEU A 192 8.54 -5.21 11.98
C LEU A 192 8.17 -4.29 10.81
N LYS A 193 6.96 -4.43 10.28
CA LYS A 193 6.32 -3.40 9.46
C LYS A 193 5.28 -2.69 10.32
N THR A 194 5.36 -1.37 10.40
CA THR A 194 4.42 -0.58 11.21
C THR A 194 3.91 0.62 10.43
N ASP A 195 2.61 0.86 10.50
CA ASP A 195 1.98 2.08 9.99
C ASP A 195 1.58 2.96 11.17
N ILE A 196 1.88 4.24 11.08
CA ILE A 196 1.68 5.21 12.14
C ILE A 196 0.96 6.41 11.54
N GLY A 197 -0.28 6.65 11.97
CA GLY A 197 -1.09 7.76 11.48
C GLY A 197 -2.54 7.39 11.23
N ALA A 198 -3.26 8.27 10.54
CA ALA A 198 -4.63 8.03 10.12
C ALA A 198 -4.70 7.13 8.87
N ALA A 199 -5.82 6.44 8.66
CA ALA A 199 -6.00 5.53 7.53
C ALA A 199 -5.81 6.20 6.14
N ALA A 200 -6.03 7.52 6.04
CA ALA A 200 -5.81 8.31 4.82
C ALA A 200 -4.53 9.15 4.85
N PHE A 201 -3.78 9.16 5.95
CA PHE A 201 -2.52 9.90 6.09
C PHE A 201 -1.63 9.22 7.14
N ASN A 202 -0.62 8.45 6.71
CA ASN A 202 0.21 7.63 7.59
C ASN A 202 1.65 7.46 7.07
N LEU A 203 2.54 7.18 8.00
CA LEU A 203 3.92 6.78 7.78
C LEU A 203 4.03 5.25 7.93
N THR A 204 4.45 4.55 6.88
CA THR A 204 4.86 3.15 6.93
C THR A 204 6.37 3.07 7.15
N LEU A 205 6.78 2.35 8.19
CA LEU A 205 8.18 2.01 8.48
C LEU A 205 8.40 0.50 8.39
N VAL A 206 9.57 0.08 7.90
CA VAL A 206 10.09 -1.28 8.12
C VAL A 206 11.32 -1.20 9.01
N VAL A 207 11.33 -1.98 10.10
CA VAL A 207 12.39 -1.98 11.11
C VAL A 207 12.94 -3.39 11.28
N LYS A 208 14.26 -3.55 11.14
CA LYS A 208 14.99 -4.81 11.22
C LYS A 208 15.89 -4.84 12.46
N ASN A 209 15.94 -5.98 13.14
CA ASN A 209 16.99 -6.28 14.13
C ASN A 209 18.28 -6.70 13.40
N VAL A 210 19.37 -5.96 13.62
CA VAL A 210 20.72 -6.23 13.11
C VAL A 210 21.67 -6.33 14.30
N ASP A 211 22.09 -7.56 14.63
CA ASP A 211 23.01 -7.87 15.74
C ASP A 211 22.63 -7.24 17.11
N GLY A 212 21.32 -7.15 17.40
CA GLY A 212 20.78 -6.59 18.65
C GLY A 212 20.50 -5.09 18.61
N HIS A 213 20.63 -4.47 17.43
CA HIS A 213 20.35 -3.05 17.18
C HIS A 213 19.23 -2.91 16.14
N LEU A 214 18.32 -1.95 16.33
CA LEU A 214 17.26 -1.69 15.35
C LEU A 214 17.73 -0.72 14.28
N LYS A 215 17.36 -1.01 13.03
CA LYS A 215 17.54 -0.12 11.87
C LYS A 215 16.19 0.07 11.17
N ILE A 216 15.85 1.32 10.86
CA ILE A 216 14.76 1.67 9.94
C ILE A 216 15.29 1.44 8.53
N CYS A 217 14.82 0.37 7.90
CA CYS A 217 15.22 -0.09 6.57
C CYS A 217 14.44 0.56 5.44
N PHE A 218 13.26 1.08 5.76
CA PHE A 218 12.34 1.72 4.81
C PHE A 218 11.46 2.74 5.51
N ALA A 219 11.18 3.85 4.83
CA ALA A 219 10.12 4.78 5.16
C ALA A 219 9.35 5.18 3.88
N GLY A 220 8.03 5.16 3.95
CA GLY A 220 7.14 5.62 2.87
C GLY A 220 5.84 6.15 3.47
N ASP A 221 5.19 7.10 2.80
CA ASP A 221 3.99 7.75 3.33
C ASP A 221 2.79 7.67 2.37
N SER A 222 1.61 7.50 2.97
CA SER A 222 0.32 7.60 2.29
C SER A 222 -0.36 8.92 2.63
N TRP A 223 -1.09 9.51 1.68
CA TRP A 223 -1.98 10.66 1.86
C TRP A 223 -3.18 10.58 0.90
N ASP A 224 -4.09 11.57 0.89
CA ASP A 224 -5.34 11.62 0.09
C ASP A 224 -5.34 11.04 -1.34
N SER A 225 -4.20 11.11 -2.04
CA SER A 225 -4.03 10.62 -3.42
C SER A 225 -2.88 9.63 -3.61
N SER A 226 -2.15 9.29 -2.56
CA SER A 226 -0.96 8.44 -2.61
C SER A 226 -1.06 7.32 -1.57
N PHE A 227 -0.77 6.10 -1.98
CA PHE A 227 -0.84 4.92 -1.11
C PHE A 227 0.45 4.12 -1.24
N ILE A 228 1.10 3.85 -0.11
CA ILE A 228 2.18 2.90 -0.02
C ILE A 228 1.63 1.51 0.31
N THR A 229 2.27 0.46 -0.19
CA THR A 229 1.99 -0.93 0.16
C THR A 229 3.31 -1.67 0.25
N VAL A 230 3.50 -2.41 1.34
CA VAL A 230 4.64 -3.29 1.56
C VAL A 230 4.09 -4.71 1.72
N LEU A 231 4.48 -5.61 0.82
CA LEU A 231 4.07 -7.02 0.86
C LEU A 231 4.94 -7.83 1.83
N PHE A 232 4.51 -9.06 2.12
CA PHE A 232 5.21 -10.00 3.02
C PHE A 232 6.68 -10.27 2.62
N THR A 233 6.99 -10.19 1.33
CA THR A 233 8.34 -10.37 0.78
C THR A 233 9.20 -9.10 0.78
N GLY A 234 8.66 -7.98 1.28
CA GLY A 234 9.31 -6.67 1.19
C GLY A 234 9.21 -6.01 -0.19
N GLU A 235 8.39 -6.51 -1.12
CA GLU A 235 8.00 -5.74 -2.31
C GLU A 235 7.27 -4.47 -1.88
N VAL A 236 7.68 -3.34 -2.44
CA VAL A 236 7.14 -2.01 -2.16
C VAL A 236 6.48 -1.47 -3.43
N SER A 237 5.24 -1.01 -3.29
CA SER A 237 4.52 -0.28 -4.34
C SER A 237 3.95 1.01 -3.76
N LEU A 238 4.35 2.14 -4.34
CA LEU A 238 3.71 3.44 -4.17
C LEU A 238 2.83 3.70 -5.38
N PHE A 239 1.55 3.99 -5.18
CA PHE A 239 0.65 4.49 -6.22
C PHE A 239 0.20 5.92 -5.89
N ASN A 240 0.31 6.85 -6.84
CA ASN A 240 -0.13 8.24 -6.68
C ASN A 240 -0.99 8.72 -7.87
N ARG A 241 -2.17 9.26 -7.55
CA ARG A 241 -3.12 9.87 -8.50
C ARG A 241 -2.93 11.38 -8.55
N GLU A 242 -2.26 11.88 -9.59
CA GLU A 242 -2.13 13.33 -9.84
C GLU A 242 -3.44 13.96 -10.32
N SER A 243 -4.23 13.23 -11.10
CA SER A 243 -5.56 13.64 -11.56
C SER A 243 -6.41 12.43 -11.95
N ASN A 244 -7.66 12.64 -12.39
CA ASN A 244 -8.54 11.55 -12.86
C ASN A 244 -8.00 10.79 -14.08
N SER A 245 -7.06 11.36 -14.83
CA SER A 245 -6.49 10.79 -16.06
C SER A 245 -4.96 10.76 -16.05
N VAL A 246 -4.34 11.02 -14.89
CA VAL A 246 -2.88 10.96 -14.71
C VAL A 246 -2.57 10.25 -13.40
N HIS A 247 -1.94 9.09 -13.55
CA HIS A 247 -1.50 8.24 -12.45
C HIS A 247 0.00 8.06 -12.52
N SER A 248 0.61 7.73 -11.38
CA SER A 248 2.02 7.41 -11.28
C SER A 248 2.20 6.26 -10.30
N ALA A 249 3.17 5.39 -10.56
CA ALA A 249 3.58 4.36 -9.63
C ALA A 249 5.10 4.37 -9.45
N GLU A 250 5.56 3.92 -8.30
CA GLU A 250 6.96 3.63 -8.02
C GLU A 250 7.04 2.27 -7.33
N GLN A 251 7.91 1.40 -7.83
CA GLN A 251 8.07 0.05 -7.36
C GLN A 251 9.51 -0.20 -6.95
N GLY A 252 9.68 -0.97 -5.89
CA GLY A 252 10.97 -1.46 -5.43
C GLY A 252 10.79 -2.68 -4.55
N PHE A 253 11.87 -3.11 -3.91
CA PHE A 253 11.79 -4.12 -2.85
C PHE A 253 12.89 -3.89 -1.81
N LEU A 254 12.77 -4.55 -0.67
CA LEU A 254 13.79 -4.59 0.37
C LEU A 254 14.55 -5.92 0.26
N ASP A 255 15.87 -5.87 0.14
CA ASP A 255 16.71 -7.10 0.14
C ASP A 255 16.75 -7.76 1.53
N GLU A 256 17.31 -8.98 1.64
CA GLU A 256 17.33 -9.74 2.90
C GLU A 256 18.09 -9.03 4.05
N ASN A 257 18.93 -8.04 3.71
CA ASN A 257 19.68 -7.22 4.65
C ASN A 257 18.94 -5.92 5.00
N GLY A 258 17.74 -5.70 4.45
CA GLY A 258 16.93 -4.50 4.66
C GLY A 258 17.47 -3.26 3.95
N ASN A 259 18.05 -3.42 2.75
CA ASN A 259 18.34 -2.27 1.88
C ASN A 259 17.26 -2.16 0.80
N TYR A 260 16.66 -0.98 0.67
CA TYR A 260 15.72 -0.68 -0.40
C TYR A 260 16.42 -0.70 -1.78
N LYS A 261 15.75 -1.28 -2.78
CA LYS A 261 16.15 -1.27 -4.18
C LYS A 261 14.99 -0.71 -5.00
N PHE A 262 15.21 0.45 -5.60
CA PHE A 262 14.34 0.96 -6.65
C PHE A 262 14.34 -0.01 -7.84
N TRP A 263 13.15 -0.40 -8.32
CA TRP A 263 12.98 -1.24 -9.50
C TRP A 263 12.59 -0.41 -10.71
N ASN A 264 11.44 0.27 -10.65
CA ASN A 264 10.95 1.12 -11.72
C ASN A 264 9.97 2.18 -11.19
N ARG A 265 9.77 3.25 -11.97
CA ARG A 265 8.68 4.20 -11.81
C ARG A 265 7.92 4.32 -13.13
N SER A 266 6.61 4.50 -13.05
CA SER A 266 5.76 4.73 -14.22
C SER A 266 4.87 5.96 -14.04
N LYS A 267 4.47 6.55 -15.17
CA LYS A 267 3.47 7.61 -15.26
C LYS A 267 2.53 7.33 -16.43
N GLU A 268 1.25 7.20 -16.14
CA GLU A 268 0.18 7.00 -17.10
C GLU A 268 -0.48 8.33 -17.44
N GLU A 269 -0.74 8.59 -18.72
CA GLU A 269 -1.63 9.64 -19.21
C GLU A 269 -2.73 9.04 -20.10
N GLY A 270 -3.99 9.23 -19.70
CA GLY A 270 -5.17 8.71 -20.38
C GLY A 270 -5.78 9.70 -21.40
N PHE A 271 -5.98 9.23 -22.63
CA PHE A 271 -6.57 9.95 -23.75
C PHE A 271 -7.91 9.30 -24.14
N HIS A 272 -9.00 9.99 -23.80
CA HIS A 272 -10.36 9.48 -24.03
C HIS A 272 -10.89 9.77 -25.44
N ILE A 273 -11.89 9.00 -25.85
CA ILE A 273 -12.64 9.13 -27.11
C ILE A 273 -13.20 10.57 -27.26
N GLY A 274 -12.93 11.23 -28.39
CA GLY A 274 -13.46 12.56 -28.70
C GLY A 274 -14.96 12.58 -29.05
N GLU A 275 -15.56 13.77 -29.14
CA GLU A 275 -17.02 13.92 -29.39
C GLU A 275 -17.53 13.21 -30.66
N THR A 276 -16.68 13.00 -31.67
CA THR A 276 -17.05 12.31 -32.93
C THR A 276 -16.97 10.78 -32.83
N GLY A 277 -16.42 10.25 -31.73
CA GLY A 277 -15.98 8.86 -31.63
C GLY A 277 -14.54 8.63 -32.09
N ASP A 278 -13.85 9.62 -32.63
CA ASP A 278 -12.47 9.46 -33.13
C ASP A 278 -11.42 9.83 -32.06
N LEU A 279 -10.31 9.12 -32.09
CA LEU A 279 -9.12 9.38 -31.29
C LEU A 279 -7.96 9.83 -32.18
N TYR A 280 -7.35 10.96 -31.81
CA TYR A 280 -6.14 11.50 -32.41
C TYR A 280 -5.09 11.71 -31.32
N TYR A 281 -3.84 11.37 -31.61
CA TYR A 281 -2.68 11.66 -30.76
C TYR A 281 -1.64 12.38 -31.62
N ASN A 282 -1.25 13.60 -31.23
CA ASN A 282 -0.29 14.43 -31.97
C ASN A 282 -0.61 14.59 -33.48
N ASP A 283 -1.85 15.02 -33.79
CA ASP A 283 -2.42 15.13 -35.14
C ASP A 283 -2.52 13.82 -35.96
N GLN A 284 -1.98 12.69 -35.46
CA GLN A 284 -2.13 11.36 -36.05
C GLN A 284 -3.47 10.74 -35.62
N PHE A 285 -4.27 10.31 -36.58
CA PHE A 285 -5.47 9.49 -36.32
C PHE A 285 -5.04 8.10 -35.84
N ILE A 286 -5.55 7.67 -34.69
CA ILE A 286 -5.22 6.38 -34.07
C ILE A 286 -6.34 5.36 -34.32
N GLY A 287 -7.60 5.78 -34.25
CA GLY A 287 -8.76 4.94 -34.51
C GLY A 287 -10.08 5.59 -34.07
N SER A 288 -11.18 4.84 -34.22
CA SER A 288 -12.52 5.27 -33.79
C SER A 288 -13.09 4.29 -32.77
N GLY A 289 -13.75 4.80 -31.75
CA GLY A 289 -14.35 4.02 -30.66
C GLY A 289 -13.34 3.47 -29.66
N ILE A 290 -12.17 4.11 -29.53
CA ILE A 290 -11.05 3.63 -28.70
C ILE A 290 -10.50 4.70 -27.75
N GLY A 291 -10.11 4.27 -26.54
CA GLY A 291 -9.27 5.04 -25.62
C GLY A 291 -7.80 4.62 -25.74
N LEU A 292 -6.88 5.55 -25.50
CA LEU A 292 -5.44 5.31 -25.49
C LEU A 292 -4.88 5.74 -24.13
N TYR A 293 -4.04 4.90 -23.55
CA TYR A 293 -3.21 5.22 -22.41
C TYR A 293 -1.76 5.19 -22.88
N VAL A 294 -1.03 6.28 -22.61
CA VAL A 294 0.42 6.35 -22.83
C VAL A 294 1.08 6.20 -21.46
N ILE A 295 1.95 5.21 -21.32
CA ILE A 295 2.66 4.95 -20.07
C ILE A 295 4.14 5.21 -20.32
N GLU A 296 4.66 6.22 -19.62
CA GLU A 296 6.09 6.45 -19.43
C GLU A 296 6.60 5.51 -18.33
N ILE A 297 7.75 4.88 -18.52
CA ILE A 297 8.41 4.05 -17.49
C ILE A 297 9.92 4.31 -17.48
N SER A 298 10.48 4.37 -16.27
CA SER A 298 11.91 4.53 -16.04
C SER A 298 12.43 3.46 -15.07
N PHE A 299 13.67 3.03 -15.31
CA PHE A 299 14.46 2.14 -14.44
C PHE A 299 15.54 2.91 -13.64
N ASP A 300 15.43 4.24 -13.61
CA ASP A 300 16.16 5.16 -12.74
C ASP A 300 15.19 6.16 -12.05
N THR A 301 15.56 6.64 -10.86
CA THR A 301 14.73 7.51 -10.02
C THR A 301 14.46 8.89 -10.64
N GLU A 302 15.40 9.41 -11.42
CA GLU A 302 15.35 10.75 -12.04
C GLU A 302 14.52 10.78 -13.33
N ALA A 303 14.25 9.61 -13.93
CA ALA A 303 13.64 9.44 -15.25
C ALA A 303 14.42 10.12 -16.38
N VAL A 304 15.72 9.84 -16.48
CA VAL A 304 16.61 10.48 -17.47
C VAL A 304 16.35 9.98 -18.90
N GLU A 305 16.17 8.67 -19.08
CA GLU A 305 15.94 8.04 -20.40
C GLU A 305 14.75 7.07 -20.36
N PRO A 306 13.50 7.58 -20.18
CA PRO A 306 12.33 6.73 -20.05
C PRO A 306 11.95 6.04 -21.36
N TYR A 307 11.33 4.87 -21.21
CA TYR A 307 10.64 4.15 -22.28
C TYR A 307 9.16 4.53 -22.27
N TYR A 308 8.51 4.39 -23.42
CA TYR A 308 7.07 4.63 -23.56
C TYR A 308 6.40 3.41 -24.17
N TYR A 309 5.34 2.92 -23.54
CA TYR A 309 4.44 1.94 -24.15
C TYR A 309 3.02 2.48 -24.17
N VAL A 310 2.15 1.79 -24.91
CA VAL A 310 0.76 2.18 -25.05
C VAL A 310 -0.17 1.01 -24.73
N TYR A 311 -1.32 1.33 -24.17
CA TYR A 311 -2.42 0.41 -23.90
C TYR A 311 -3.69 1.02 -24.50
N ILE A 312 -4.45 0.23 -25.27
CA ILE A 312 -5.60 0.72 -26.04
C ILE A 312 -6.82 -0.11 -25.66
N VAL A 313 -7.93 0.57 -25.40
CA VAL A 313 -9.22 -0.03 -25.05
C VAL A 313 -10.30 0.34 -26.05
N ASP A 314 -11.33 -0.47 -26.17
CA ASP A 314 -12.57 -0.10 -26.87
C ASP A 314 -13.50 0.78 -26.00
N ILE A 315 -14.66 1.14 -26.57
CA ILE A 315 -15.68 1.97 -25.91
C ILE A 315 -16.31 1.33 -24.67
N ASP A 316 -16.22 0.01 -24.53
CA ASP A 316 -16.72 -0.76 -23.38
C ASP A 316 -15.59 -1.01 -22.34
N ASN A 317 -14.40 -0.42 -22.57
CA ASN A 317 -13.14 -0.58 -21.81
C ASN A 317 -12.48 -1.96 -21.90
N ASN A 318 -12.75 -2.76 -22.93
CA ASN A 318 -12.01 -4.00 -23.15
C ASN A 318 -10.65 -3.70 -23.78
N THR A 319 -9.58 -4.35 -23.31
CA THR A 319 -8.26 -4.35 -23.96
C THR A 319 -8.35 -4.76 -25.43
N LEU A 320 -7.75 -3.98 -26.32
CA LEU A 320 -7.51 -4.41 -27.69
C LEU A 320 -6.21 -5.24 -27.77
N GLU A 321 -6.27 -6.37 -28.47
CA GLU A 321 -5.10 -7.19 -28.77
C GLU A 321 -4.24 -6.51 -29.86
N GLU A 322 -2.91 -6.56 -29.71
CA GLU A 322 -1.97 -5.90 -30.61
C GLU A 322 -1.66 -6.74 -31.88
N GLU A 323 -2.10 -6.28 -33.06
CA GLU A 323 -1.76 -6.93 -34.34
C GLU A 323 -0.44 -6.40 -34.92
N ASN A 324 0.69 -6.77 -34.31
CA ASN A 324 2.05 -6.40 -34.73
C ASN A 324 2.36 -6.49 -36.25
N SER A 325 1.67 -7.37 -36.99
CA SER A 325 1.85 -7.51 -38.45
C SER A 325 1.13 -6.46 -39.32
N ASN A 326 0.25 -5.66 -38.72
CA ASN A 326 -0.60 -4.67 -39.38
C ASN A 326 -0.09 -3.25 -39.09
N PRO A 327 0.52 -2.54 -40.07
CA PRO A 327 1.03 -1.18 -39.87
C PRO A 327 -0.06 -0.10 -39.78
N GLN A 328 -1.35 -0.48 -39.80
CA GLN A 328 -2.50 0.38 -39.53
C GLN A 328 -3.23 -0.03 -38.25
N ASP A 329 -2.64 -0.94 -37.46
CA ASP A 329 -3.07 -1.22 -36.10
C ASP A 329 -2.92 0.04 -35.21
N PRO A 330 -3.90 0.37 -34.36
CA PRO A 330 -3.83 1.51 -33.43
C PRO A 330 -2.55 1.59 -32.59
N TYR A 331 -2.01 0.46 -32.10
CA TYR A 331 -0.76 0.40 -31.34
C TYR A 331 0.43 0.86 -32.19
N ASN A 332 0.51 0.38 -33.43
CA ASN A 332 1.56 0.77 -34.37
C ASN A 332 1.47 2.26 -34.76
N LEU A 333 0.26 2.80 -34.92
CA LEU A 333 0.05 4.22 -35.19
C LEU A 333 0.42 5.10 -33.99
N ALA A 334 0.07 4.67 -32.77
CA ALA A 334 0.41 5.39 -31.54
C ALA A 334 1.91 5.38 -31.25
N ARG A 335 2.61 4.24 -31.40
CA ARG A 335 4.08 4.18 -31.29
C ARG A 335 4.77 5.06 -32.32
N ALA A 336 4.36 5.01 -33.58
CA ALA A 336 4.94 5.88 -34.62
C ALA A 336 4.75 7.38 -34.32
N ALA A 337 3.64 7.76 -33.66
CA ALA A 337 3.40 9.13 -33.21
C ALA A 337 4.30 9.53 -32.02
N LEU A 338 4.58 8.62 -31.08
CA LEU A 338 5.55 8.82 -29.99
C LEU A 338 6.99 8.94 -30.54
N GLU A 339 7.41 8.04 -31.43
CA GLU A 339 8.73 8.07 -32.08
C GLU A 339 8.96 9.38 -32.86
N ALA A 340 7.91 9.94 -33.47
CA ALA A 340 7.97 11.22 -34.18
C ALA A 340 8.25 12.43 -33.25
N GLU A 341 7.95 12.32 -31.96
CA GLU A 341 8.35 13.29 -30.93
C GLU A 341 9.79 13.06 -30.42
N GLY A 342 10.43 11.95 -30.80
CA GLY A 342 11.73 11.52 -30.27
C GLY A 342 11.64 10.71 -28.97
N LYS A 343 10.45 10.21 -28.61
CA LYS A 343 10.27 9.30 -27.46
C LYS A 343 10.73 7.88 -27.82
N ASN A 344 11.25 7.16 -26.83
CA ASN A 344 11.69 5.78 -26.98
C ASN A 344 10.51 4.80 -26.82
N ALA A 345 9.73 4.63 -27.88
CA ALA A 345 8.54 3.79 -27.86
C ALA A 345 8.88 2.29 -27.98
N ILE A 346 8.26 1.45 -27.17
CA ILE A 346 8.47 0.00 -27.12
C ILE A 346 7.15 -0.79 -27.12
N THR A 347 7.25 -2.09 -27.42
CA THR A 347 6.16 -3.07 -27.26
C THR A 347 5.99 -3.51 -25.80
N MET A 348 4.85 -4.10 -25.47
CA MET A 348 4.63 -4.74 -24.15
C MET A 348 5.58 -5.94 -23.93
N ASP A 349 5.89 -6.70 -24.98
CA ASP A 349 6.86 -7.82 -24.91
C ASP A 349 8.27 -7.32 -24.57
N GLU A 350 8.71 -6.18 -25.14
CA GLU A 350 10.00 -5.54 -24.81
C GLU A 350 10.01 -4.95 -23.41
N LEU A 351 8.90 -4.32 -22.98
CA LEU A 351 8.74 -3.82 -21.62
C LEU A 351 8.95 -4.95 -20.59
N GLN A 352 8.29 -6.09 -20.79
CA GLN A 352 8.37 -7.23 -19.88
C GLN A 352 9.82 -7.72 -19.75
N ILE A 353 10.55 -7.82 -20.87
CA ILE A 353 11.97 -8.21 -20.87
C ILE A 353 12.81 -7.21 -20.06
N LEU A 354 12.62 -5.90 -20.27
CA LEU A 354 13.35 -4.86 -19.53
C LEU A 354 13.02 -4.87 -18.03
N GLN A 355 11.74 -5.07 -17.67
CA GLN A 355 11.31 -5.18 -16.28
C GLN A 355 11.93 -6.41 -15.60
N ASP A 356 11.89 -7.59 -16.22
CA ASP A 356 12.51 -8.81 -15.70
C ASP A 356 14.04 -8.71 -15.62
N GLU A 357 14.70 -8.18 -16.65
CA GLU A 357 16.16 -7.96 -16.64
C GLU A 357 16.56 -7.03 -15.49
N LYS A 358 15.84 -5.90 -15.31
CA LYS A 358 16.12 -4.96 -14.21
C LYS A 358 15.84 -5.57 -12.84
N ARG A 359 14.74 -6.32 -12.71
CA ARG A 359 14.34 -7.02 -11.48
C ARG A 359 15.44 -7.99 -11.01
N GLN A 360 15.99 -8.77 -11.94
CA GLN A 360 17.09 -9.70 -11.67
C GLN A 360 18.41 -8.96 -11.38
N GLU A 361 18.68 -7.83 -12.06
CA GLU A 361 19.87 -6.99 -11.81
C GLU A 361 19.92 -6.46 -10.37
N ILE A 362 18.79 -6.02 -9.82
CA ILE A 362 18.69 -5.49 -8.45
C ILE A 362 18.60 -6.58 -7.36
N GLY A 363 18.50 -7.85 -7.74
CA GLY A 363 18.45 -8.99 -6.82
C GLY A 363 17.05 -9.45 -6.40
N PHE A 364 15.98 -8.91 -6.99
CA PHE A 364 14.59 -9.31 -6.68
C PHE A 364 14.26 -10.63 -7.40
N ASP A 365 14.72 -11.76 -6.84
CA ASP A 365 14.68 -13.05 -7.52
C ASP A 365 13.26 -13.62 -7.76
N ASP A 366 13.18 -14.72 -8.51
CA ASP A 366 11.89 -15.38 -8.83
C ASP A 366 11.18 -15.98 -7.61
N LYS A 367 11.88 -16.26 -6.50
CA LYS A 367 11.29 -16.79 -5.26
C LYS A 367 10.54 -15.67 -4.53
N LEU A 368 11.10 -14.46 -4.51
CA LEU A 368 10.49 -13.29 -3.91
C LEU A 368 9.38 -12.71 -4.81
N TYR A 369 9.63 -12.58 -6.12
CA TYR A 369 8.70 -11.91 -7.04
C TYR A 369 7.44 -12.71 -7.37
N TYR A 370 7.55 -14.04 -7.52
CA TYR A 370 6.39 -14.91 -7.76
C TYR A 370 5.86 -15.55 -6.47
N TYR A 371 6.04 -14.89 -5.32
CA TYR A 371 5.56 -15.41 -4.04
C TYR A 371 4.02 -15.33 -3.96
N GLY A 372 3.35 -16.47 -3.83
CA GLY A 372 1.89 -16.54 -3.76
C GLY A 372 1.18 -16.57 -5.11
N ASP A 373 1.92 -16.51 -6.23
CA ASP A 373 1.37 -16.64 -7.59
C ASP A 373 0.63 -17.97 -7.80
N GLU A 374 0.92 -19.01 -7.00
CA GLU A 374 0.19 -20.28 -7.01
C GLU A 374 -1.22 -20.21 -6.38
N LEU A 375 -1.54 -19.12 -5.68
CA LEU A 375 -2.85 -18.82 -5.10
C LEU A 375 -3.57 -17.68 -5.84
N LYS A 376 -2.87 -16.93 -6.71
CA LYS A 376 -3.43 -15.83 -7.48
C LYS A 376 -4.58 -16.36 -8.37
N PRO A 377 -5.80 -15.80 -8.28
CA PRO A 377 -6.91 -16.24 -9.11
C PRO A 377 -6.63 -15.95 -10.59
N ASP A 378 -7.12 -16.83 -11.48
CA ASP A 378 -7.13 -16.56 -12.92
C ASP A 378 -7.98 -15.29 -13.19
N GLU A 379 -7.46 -14.38 -14.02
CA GLU A 379 -8.23 -13.23 -14.53
C GLU A 379 -9.28 -13.75 -15.55
N GLU A 380 -10.58 -13.46 -15.31
CA GLU A 380 -11.72 -13.93 -16.14
C GLU A 380 -11.92 -13.12 -17.44
#